data_AF-A0A7W8PBE5-F1
#
_entry.id   AF-A0A7W8PBE5-F1
#
_cell.length_a   1.000
_cell.length_b   1.000
_cell.length_c   1.000
_cell.angle_alpha   90.00
_cell.angle_beta   90.00
_cell.angle_gamma   90.00
#
_symmetry.space_group_name_H-M   'P 1'
#
loop_
_entity.id
_entity.type
_entity.pdbx_description
1 polymer ?
#
loop_
_entity_poly.entity_id
_entity_poly.type
_entity_poly.pdbx_seq_one_letter_code
_entity_poly.pdbx_strand_id
1 'polypeptide(L)' 'MDIIAVRNPAWADAEHTGIRCEVHFERFDYFLPFIAMPDDPHEHGRGIYEACLAGDFGDIADFVPGDGE' A
#
# COMPACT_ATOMS: atom_id res chain seq x y z
N MET A 1 -8.27 8.93 6.94
CA MET A 1 -8.25 8.08 8.14
C MET A 1 -6.84 8.15 8.67
N ASP A 2 -6.67 8.25 9.97
CA ASP A 2 -5.35 8.21 10.60
C ASP A 2 -4.76 6.81 10.49
N ILE A 3 -3.49 6.74 10.11
CA ILE A 3 -2.75 5.50 9.87
C ILE A 3 -1.80 5.28 11.04
N ILE A 4 -1.86 4.08 11.64
CA ILE A 4 -0.93 3.65 12.69
C ILE A 4 0.35 3.08 12.07
N ALA A 5 0.21 2.20 11.08
CA ALA A 5 1.33 1.52 10.44
C ALA A 5 0.97 1.00 9.04
N VAL A 6 1.99 0.89 8.19
CA VAL A 6 1.93 0.26 6.87
C VAL A 6 3.02 -0.82 6.80
N ARG A 7 2.74 -1.95 6.15
CA ARG A 7 3.74 -3.02 5.95
C ARG A 7 3.52 -3.78 4.64
N ASN A 8 4.54 -4.56 4.29
CA ASN A 8 4.54 -5.47 3.13
C ASN A 8 4.17 -4.77 1.81
N PRO A 9 4.83 -3.65 1.44
CA PRO A 9 4.58 -3.01 0.16
C PRO A 9 5.03 -3.93 -0.99
N ALA A 10 4.17 -4.09 -1.99
CA ALA A 10 4.44 -4.81 -3.22
C ALA A 10 3.74 -4.11 -4.39
N TRP A 11 4.33 -4.16 -5.58
CA TRP A 11 3.66 -3.66 -6.77
C TRP A 11 2.36 -4.44 -7.04
N ALA A 12 1.28 -3.70 -7.27
CA ALA A 12 -0.05 -4.29 -7.50
C ALA A 12 -0.14 -4.97 -8.88
N ASP A 13 0.73 -4.57 -9.81
CA ASP A 13 0.75 -4.99 -11.20
C ASP A 13 2.14 -4.74 -11.81
N ALA A 14 2.41 -5.34 -12.96
CA ALA A 14 3.70 -5.22 -13.66
C ALA A 14 3.96 -3.81 -14.25
N GLU A 15 2.93 -2.97 -14.38
CA GLU A 15 3.03 -1.59 -14.86
C GLU A 15 3.26 -0.60 -13.70
N HIS A 16 3.33 -1.10 -12.47
CA HIS A 16 3.57 -0.33 -11.25
C HIS A 16 2.52 0.78 -11.04
N THR A 17 1.25 0.50 -11.40
CA THR A 17 0.16 1.49 -11.28
C THR A 17 -0.30 1.72 -9.85
N GLY A 18 -0.06 0.75 -8.96
CA GLY A 18 -0.36 0.87 -7.54
C GLY A 18 0.54 0.01 -6.67
N ILE A 19 0.46 0.22 -5.35
CA ILE A 19 1.20 -0.54 -4.35
C ILE A 19 0.21 -1.25 -3.45
N ARG A 20 0.19 -2.58 -3.53
CA ARG A 20 -0.50 -3.43 -2.55
C ARG A 20 0.28 -3.39 -1.25
N CYS A 21 -0.40 -3.19 -0.14
CA CYS A 21 0.17 -3.22 1.19
C CYS A 21 -0.88 -3.64 2.23
N GLU A 22 -0.42 -3.80 3.46
CA GLU A 22 -1.28 -3.97 4.63
C GLU A 22 -1.23 -2.69 5.47
N VAL A 23 -2.40 -2.13 5.78
CA VAL A 23 -2.51 -0.86 6.53
C VAL A 23 -3.29 -1.07 7.81
N HIS A 24 -2.73 -0.63 8.93
CA HIS A 24 -3.43 -0.56 10.21
C HIS A 24 -3.93 0.87 10.39
N PHE A 25 -5.24 1.08 10.22
CA PHE A 25 -5.87 2.37 10.50
C PHE A 25 -6.31 2.43 11.95
N GLU A 26 -6.35 3.62 12.55
CA GLU A 26 -6.70 3.82 13.96
C GLU A 26 -8.07 3.27 14.36
N ARG A 27 -8.99 3.12 13.40
CA ARG A 27 -10.34 2.60 13.61
C ARG A 27 -10.42 1.07 13.75
N PHE A 28 -9.39 0.34 13.33
CA PHE A 28 -9.38 -1.13 13.33
C PHE A 28 -8.25 -1.63 14.21
N ASP A 29 -8.43 -2.76 14.89
CA ASP A 29 -7.38 -3.40 15.72
C ASP A 29 -6.46 -4.34 14.91
N TYR A 30 -6.54 -4.29 13.57
CA TYR A 30 -5.83 -5.21 12.68
C TYR A 30 -5.45 -4.53 11.36
N PHE A 31 -4.49 -5.15 10.67
CA PHE A 31 -4.07 -4.73 9.34
C PHE A 31 -5.10 -5.16 8.27
N LEU A 32 -5.41 -4.24 7.37
CA LEU A 32 -6.30 -4.46 6.24
C LEU A 32 -5.51 -4.46 4.92
N PRO A 33 -5.85 -5.34 3.96
CA PRO A 33 -5.29 -5.23 2.62
C PRO A 33 -5.74 -3.92 1.98
N PHE A 34 -4.80 -3.21 1.37
CA PHE A 34 -5.02 -1.92 0.73
C PHE A 34 -4.20 -1.81 -0.56
N ILE A 35 -4.70 -1.09 -1.55
CA ILE A 35 -3.97 -0.75 -2.76
C ILE A 35 -3.85 0.77 -2.80
N ALA A 36 -2.65 1.29 -2.56
CA ALA A 36 -2.35 2.69 -2.64
C ALA A 36 -2.06 3.08 -4.09
N MET A 37 -2.66 4.18 -4.57
CA MET A 37 -2.51 4.66 -5.94
C MET A 37 -2.10 6.14 -5.95
N PRO A 38 -1.35 6.60 -6.96
CA PRO A 38 -0.98 8.01 -7.09
C PRO A 38 -2.21 8.91 -7.30
N ASP A 39 -3.27 8.38 -7.91
CA ASP A 39 -4.55 9.03 -8.15
C ASP A 39 -5.66 8.62 -7.15
N ASP A 40 -5.29 8.06 -5.99
CA ASP A 40 -6.27 7.59 -5.00
C ASP A 40 -7.25 8.73 -4.62
N PRO A 41 -8.58 8.49 -4.67
CA PRO A 41 -9.57 9.50 -4.36
C PRO A 41 -9.46 10.01 -2.92
N HIS A 42 -8.85 9.22 -2.03
CA HIS A 42 -8.59 9.60 -0.66
C HIS A 42 -7.13 10.05 -0.46
N GLU A 43 -6.95 11.14 0.29
CA GLU A 43 -5.63 11.71 0.58
C GLU A 43 -4.67 10.70 1.24
N HIS A 44 -5.18 9.85 2.13
CA HIS A 44 -4.36 8.85 2.81
C HIS A 44 -3.83 7.78 1.84
N GLY A 45 -4.57 7.41 0.79
CA GLY A 45 -4.09 6.47 -0.22
C GLY A 45 -2.93 7.04 -1.03
N ARG A 46 -3.02 8.32 -1.43
CA ARG A 46 -1.93 9.05 -2.10
C ARG A 46 -0.70 9.18 -1.20
N GLY A 47 -0.91 9.55 0.07
CA GLY A 47 0.18 9.68 1.05
C GLY A 47 0.91 8.35 1.32
N ILE A 48 0.18 7.23 1.40
CA ILE A 48 0.79 5.89 1.52
C ILE A 48 1.63 5.58 0.28
N TYR A 49 1.10 5.86 -0.92
CA TYR A 49 1.82 5.60 -2.17
C TYR A 49 3.16 6.36 -2.22
N GLU A 50 3.14 7.67 -1.93
CA GLU A 50 4.35 8.49 -1.88
C GLU A 50 5.35 8.03 -0.81
N ALA A 51 4.87 7.65 0.38
CA ALA A 51 5.72 7.14 1.45
C ALA A 51 6.35 5.78 1.13
N CYS A 52 5.63 4.88 0.46
CA CYS A 52 6.20 3.65 -0.07
C CYS A 52 7.31 3.93 -1.09
N LEU A 53 7.10 4.86 -2.03
CA LEU A 53 8.12 5.26 -3.01
C LEU A 53 9.36 5.88 -2.35
N ALA A 54 9.18 6.58 -1.23
CA ALA A 54 10.28 7.13 -0.44
C ALA A 54 11.04 6.06 0.38
N GLY A 55 10.52 4.83 0.44
CA GLY A 55 11.12 3.72 1.20
C GLY A 55 10.83 3.76 2.70
N ASP A 56 9.85 4.54 3.16
CA ASP A 56 9.52 4.71 4.58
C ASP A 56 9.03 3.39 5.23
N PHE A 57 8.48 2.49 4.40
CA PHE A 57 7.96 1.18 4.80
C PHE A 57 8.80 0.00 4.28
N GLY A 58 10.04 0.26 3.85
CA GLY A 58 10.92 -0.72 3.22
C GLY A 58 10.79 -0.77 1.70
N ASP A 59 11.53 -1.68 1.07
CA ASP A 59 11.51 -1.88 -0.38
C ASP A 59 10.17 -2.43 -0.86
N ILE A 60 9.69 -1.88 -1.98
CA ILE A 60 8.49 -2.36 -2.65
C ILE A 60 8.84 -3.66 -3.39
N ALA A 61 8.24 -4.77 -2.97
CA ALA A 61 8.45 -6.06 -3.64
C ALA A 61 7.89 -6.04 -5.09
N ASP A 62 8.54 -6.78 -5.99
CA ASP A 62 8.06 -6.96 -7.35
C ASP A 62 6.67 -7.62 -7.40
N PHE A 63 5.90 -7.27 -8.43
CA PHE A 63 4.61 -7.91 -8.67
C PHE A 63 4.79 -9.40 -9.02
N VAL A 64 4.07 -10.27 -8.31
CA VAL A 64 4.03 -11.72 -8.58
C VAL A 64 2.68 -12.09 -9.22
N PRO A 65 2.65 -12.39 -10.53
CA PRO A 65 1.42 -12.84 -11.19
C PRO A 65 1.04 -14.24 -10.68
N GLY A 66 -0.05 -14.33 -9.90
CA GLY A 66 -0.59 -15.61 -9.43
C GLY A 66 -1.15 -15.63 -8.00
N ASP A 67 -0.96 -14.56 -7.21
CA ASP A 67 -1.50 -14.43 -5.83
C ASP A 67 -3.00 -14.06 -5.79
N GLY A 68 -3.75 -14.51 -6.81
CA GLY A 68 -5.20 -14.38 -6.91
C GLY A 68 -5.82 -15.75 -6.69
N GLU A 69 -5.83 -16.23 -5.45
CA GLU A 69 -6.69 -17.34 -5.01
C GLU A 69 -8.11 -16.84 -4.69
#